data_AF-A0A5M3ME71-F1
#
_entry.id   AF-A0A5M3ME71-F1
#
_cell.length_a   1.000
_cell.length_b   1.000
_cell.length_c   1.000
_cell.angle_alpha   90.00
_cell.angle_beta   90.00
_cell.angle_gamma   90.00
#
_symmetry.space_group_name_H-M   'P 1'
#
loop_
_entity.id
_entity.type
_entity.pdbx_description
1 polymer ?
#
loop_
_entity_poly.entity_id
_entity_poly.type
_entity_poly.pdbx_seq_one_letter_code
_entity_poly.pdbx_strand_id
1 'polypeptide(L)'
;MLKAALLSSTFSMAGVQCWTLFPTQGDTPMSWNMAEDWFCSPLGTCHVPNNVITALKICAVALAFASLQQGLLAVTLHLVGIIVNTAQDEQYWRQLGHPKGLRLDTNTVLQFITSPLSVFTLSKPILHWMLSLTSNADIYSTLIFEWYPVQILNFTLFLAMVAAILTMLALWRPRGFQPATYGHIQSIADLVDEWPAEGQKRMYWGHKGLHEPRHPERRFSDWHAGEKWCHAGTSPIPLKPVNGNALYA
;
A
#
# COMPACT_ATOMS: atom_id res chain seq x y z
N MET A 1 -13.70 -16.29 -45.07
CA MET A 1 -13.30 -17.63 -44.57
C MET A 1 -12.49 -17.44 -43.30
N LEU A 2 -13.14 -17.53 -42.15
CA LEU A 2 -12.52 -17.46 -40.82
C LEU A 2 -11.86 -18.83 -40.54
N LYS A 3 -10.53 -18.92 -40.51
CA LYS A 3 -9.84 -20.09 -39.99
C LYS A 3 -9.73 -19.92 -38.47
N ALA A 4 -10.50 -20.73 -37.73
CA ALA A 4 -10.32 -20.90 -36.30
C ALA A 4 -8.95 -21.54 -36.07
N ALA A 5 -8.01 -20.78 -35.51
CA ALA A 5 -6.74 -21.32 -35.02
C ALA A 5 -7.05 -22.15 -33.76
N LEU A 6 -7.00 -23.47 -33.91
CA LEU A 6 -7.06 -24.40 -32.79
C LEU A 6 -5.76 -24.27 -31.98
N LEU A 7 -5.82 -23.52 -30.88
CA LEU A 7 -4.80 -23.54 -29.83
C LEU A 7 -4.71 -24.96 -29.26
N SER A 8 -3.69 -25.73 -29.64
CA SER A 8 -3.40 -26.99 -28.95
C SER A 8 -2.65 -26.68 -27.66
N SER A 9 -3.37 -26.51 -26.55
CA SER A 9 -2.79 -26.49 -25.21
C SER A 9 -2.59 -27.92 -24.73
N THR A 10 -1.35 -28.41 -24.70
CA THR A 10 -1.01 -29.65 -23.99
C THR A 10 -0.89 -29.33 -22.50
N PHE A 11 -1.89 -29.74 -21.72
CA PHE A 11 -1.89 -29.63 -20.26
C PHE A 11 -1.38 -30.94 -19.66
N SER A 12 -0.25 -30.90 -18.94
CA SER A 12 0.28 -32.05 -18.20
C SER A 12 0.49 -31.65 -16.75
N MET A 13 -0.20 -32.32 -15.81
CA MET A 13 0.01 -32.18 -14.36
C MET A 13 0.48 -33.53 -13.84
N ALA A 14 1.69 -33.61 -13.31
CA ALA A 14 2.19 -34.81 -12.65
C ALA A 14 2.58 -34.50 -11.19
N GLY A 15 1.88 -35.13 -10.25
CA GLY A 15 2.33 -35.37 -8.87
C GLY A 15 2.57 -34.14 -7.98
N VAL A 16 1.74 -33.96 -6.94
CA VAL A 16 2.02 -33.02 -5.84
C VAL A 16 3.18 -33.59 -5.01
N GLN A 17 4.40 -33.09 -5.22
CA GLN A 17 5.53 -33.32 -4.33
C GLN A 17 5.49 -32.35 -3.12
N CYS A 18 6.26 -32.70 -2.09
CA CYS A 18 6.33 -32.07 -0.77
C CYS A 18 6.41 -30.53 -0.85
N TRP A 19 5.68 -29.81 0.01
CA TRP A 19 5.67 -28.34 0.03
C TRP A 19 7.07 -27.77 0.27
N THR A 20 7.57 -26.99 -0.68
CA THR A 20 8.83 -26.24 -0.55
C THR A 20 8.56 -24.74 -0.69
N LEU A 21 9.36 -23.93 0.03
CA LEU A 21 9.34 -22.47 -0.10
C LEU A 21 9.97 -22.01 -1.42
N PHE A 22 10.87 -22.82 -1.97
CA PHE A 22 11.62 -22.56 -3.20
C PHE A 22 11.32 -23.61 -4.25
N PRO A 23 11.29 -23.25 -5.55
CA PRO A 23 11.27 -24.24 -6.61
C PRO A 23 12.45 -25.19 -6.46
N THR A 24 12.15 -26.49 -6.48
CA THR A 24 13.18 -27.53 -6.54
C THR A 24 13.21 -28.12 -7.94
N GLN A 25 14.35 -28.71 -8.31
CA GLN A 25 14.59 -29.22 -9.67
C GLN A 25 13.64 -30.37 -10.09
N GLY A 26 12.75 -30.83 -9.21
CA GLY A 26 11.71 -31.83 -9.48
C GLY A 26 10.28 -31.30 -9.56
N ASP A 27 10.05 -30.01 -9.34
CA ASP A 27 8.71 -29.43 -9.45
C ASP A 27 8.28 -29.39 -10.92
N THR A 28 7.09 -29.90 -11.24
CA THR A 28 6.60 -29.88 -12.62
C THR A 28 6.00 -28.51 -12.95
N PRO A 29 6.64 -27.69 -13.80
CA PRO A 29 6.05 -26.43 -14.21
C PRO A 29 4.86 -26.69 -15.14
N MET A 30 3.88 -25.79 -15.09
CA MET A 30 2.92 -25.64 -16.16
C MET A 30 3.56 -24.77 -17.22
N SER A 31 3.82 -25.29 -18.41
CA SER A 31 4.43 -24.54 -19.50
C SER A 31 3.39 -24.11 -20.53
N TRP A 32 3.59 -22.92 -21.10
CA TRP A 32 2.89 -22.47 -22.29
C TRP A 32 3.92 -22.04 -23.32
N ASN A 33 3.84 -22.68 -24.48
CA ASN A 33 4.75 -22.46 -25.58
C ASN A 33 4.04 -21.58 -26.62
N MET A 34 4.61 -20.41 -26.90
CA MET A 34 4.26 -19.69 -28.12
C MET A 34 5.03 -20.32 -29.28
N ALA A 35 4.52 -21.44 -29.80
CA ALA A 35 5.08 -22.08 -30.98
C ALA A 35 4.55 -21.45 -32.28
N GLU A 36 5.49 -21.08 -33.15
CA GLU A 36 5.51 -20.93 -34.62
C GLU A 36 4.48 -20.05 -35.35
N ASP A 37 3.19 -20.00 -34.98
CA ASP A 37 2.17 -19.38 -35.85
C ASP A 37 2.19 -17.84 -35.87
N TRP A 38 2.75 -17.19 -34.84
CA TRP A 38 2.90 -15.71 -34.80
C TRP A 38 4.16 -15.21 -35.52
N PHE A 39 5.12 -16.10 -35.78
CA PHE A 39 6.42 -15.74 -36.38
C PHE A 39 6.56 -16.21 -37.83
N CYS A 40 5.62 -17.01 -38.32
CA CYS A 40 5.54 -17.38 -39.72
C CYS A 40 5.00 -16.21 -40.56
N SER A 41 5.84 -15.67 -41.45
CA SER A 41 5.39 -14.89 -42.60
C SER A 41 4.38 -15.73 -43.41
N PRO A 42 3.41 -15.13 -44.13
CA PRO A 42 2.38 -15.86 -44.90
C PRO A 42 2.91 -16.74 -46.05
N LEU A 43 4.23 -16.83 -46.22
CA LEU A 43 4.95 -17.58 -47.24
C LEU A 43 5.48 -18.94 -46.75
N GLY A 44 5.13 -19.39 -45.54
CA GLY A 44 5.25 -20.81 -45.16
C GLY A 44 6.66 -21.38 -45.03
N THR A 45 7.68 -20.54 -44.80
CA THR A 45 9.04 -21.01 -44.48
C THR A 45 9.35 -20.78 -43.00
N CYS A 46 9.23 -21.84 -42.20
CA CYS A 46 9.75 -21.93 -40.85
C CYS A 46 11.28 -22.09 -40.90
N HIS A 47 11.97 -21.06 -41.39
CA HIS A 47 13.41 -20.98 -41.23
C HIS A 47 13.65 -20.31 -39.89
N VAL A 48 14.17 -21.02 -38.88
CA VAL A 48 14.66 -20.44 -37.62
C VAL A 48 15.85 -19.56 -37.98
N PRO A 49 15.70 -18.23 -38.08
CA PRO A 49 16.80 -17.44 -38.54
C PRO A 49 17.41 -16.77 -37.31
N ASN A 50 18.72 -16.76 -37.22
CA ASN A 50 19.49 -16.04 -36.20
C ASN A 50 19.35 -14.51 -36.35
N ASN A 51 18.12 -14.05 -36.59
CA ASN A 51 17.76 -12.70 -36.94
C ASN A 51 17.45 -11.95 -35.67
N VAL A 52 18.29 -10.95 -35.40
CA VAL A 52 18.14 -9.98 -34.30
C VAL A 52 16.69 -9.50 -34.16
N ILE A 53 15.96 -9.32 -35.27
CA ILE A 53 14.55 -8.89 -35.28
C ILE A 53 13.61 -9.87 -34.54
N THR A 54 13.78 -11.18 -34.72
CA THR A 54 12.93 -12.18 -34.05
C THR A 54 13.22 -12.24 -32.55
N ALA A 55 14.50 -12.19 -32.18
CA ALA A 55 14.92 -12.11 -30.78
C ALA A 55 14.38 -10.84 -30.11
N LEU A 56 14.45 -9.68 -30.78
CA LEU A 56 13.89 -8.42 -30.28
C LEU A 56 12.37 -8.51 -30.03
N LYS A 57 11.62 -9.14 -30.94
CA LYS A 57 10.17 -9.35 -30.77
C LYS A 57 9.88 -10.26 -29.56
N ILE A 58 10.61 -11.36 -29.41
CA ILE A 58 10.47 -12.28 -28.28
C ILE A 58 10.77 -11.57 -26.95
N CYS A 59 11.90 -10.86 -26.88
CA CYS A 59 12.26 -10.08 -25.69
C CYS A 59 11.22 -8.99 -25.37
N ALA A 60 10.69 -8.30 -26.39
CA ALA A 60 9.66 -7.29 -26.19
C ALA A 60 8.38 -7.89 -25.59
N VAL A 61 7.94 -9.06 -26.06
CA VAL A 61 6.77 -9.76 -25.51
C VAL A 61 7.03 -10.22 -24.08
N ALA A 62 8.20 -10.82 -23.80
CA ALA A 62 8.57 -11.24 -22.45
C ALA A 62 8.62 -10.06 -21.46
N LEU A 63 9.22 -8.95 -21.86
CA LEU A 63 9.28 -7.72 -21.05
C LEU A 63 7.91 -7.08 -20.87
N ALA A 64 7.05 -7.08 -21.90
CA ALA A 64 5.69 -6.58 -21.79
C ALA A 64 4.88 -7.40 -20.77
N PHE A 65 4.99 -8.72 -20.80
CA PHE A 65 4.32 -9.60 -19.85
C PHE A 65 4.86 -9.40 -18.41
N ALA A 66 6.17 -9.40 -18.23
CA ALA A 66 6.79 -9.19 -16.93
C ALA A 66 6.47 -7.80 -16.35
N SER A 67 6.50 -6.74 -17.16
CA SER A 67 6.16 -5.38 -16.73
C SER A 67 4.68 -5.23 -16.39
N LEU A 68 3.78 -5.93 -17.09
CA LEU A 68 2.37 -5.95 -16.75
C LEU A 68 2.14 -6.57 -15.37
N GLN A 69 2.71 -7.75 -15.11
CA GLN A 69 2.56 -8.45 -13.84
C GLN A 69 3.19 -7.65 -12.68
N GLN A 70 4.44 -7.22 -12.84
CA GLN A 70 5.17 -6.44 -11.84
C GLN A 70 4.53 -5.06 -11.62
N GLY A 71 4.04 -4.42 -12.68
CA GLY A 71 3.40 -3.11 -12.62
C GLY A 71 2.08 -3.14 -11.85
N LEU A 72 1.22 -4.14 -12.12
CA LEU A 72 -0.05 -4.30 -11.39
C LEU A 72 0.18 -4.54 -9.89
N LEU A 73 1.16 -5.38 -9.56
CA LEU A 73 1.54 -5.61 -8.16
C LEU A 73 2.12 -4.34 -7.52
N ALA A 74 3.00 -3.61 -8.22
CA ALA A 74 3.61 -2.39 -7.72
C ALA A 74 2.57 -1.31 -7.38
N VAL A 75 1.60 -1.08 -8.27
CA VAL A 75 0.52 -0.11 -8.03
C VAL A 75 -0.31 -0.53 -6.82
N THR A 76 -0.71 -1.80 -6.75
CA THR A 76 -1.50 -2.32 -5.64
C THR A 76 -0.78 -2.11 -4.31
N LEU A 77 0.48 -2.52 -4.22
CA LEU A 77 1.26 -2.37 -2.98
C LEU A 77 1.60 -0.92 -2.68
N HIS A 78 1.68 -0.05 -3.69
CA HIS A 78 1.82 1.39 -3.48
C HIS A 78 0.58 1.97 -2.78
N LEU A 79 -0.61 1.64 -3.26
CA LEU A 79 -1.88 2.04 -2.63
C LEU A 79 -2.00 1.52 -1.19
N VAL A 80 -1.61 0.25 -0.96
CA VAL A 80 -1.52 -0.32 0.39
C VAL A 80 -0.60 0.51 1.28
N GLY A 81 0.59 0.89 0.77
CA GLY A 81 1.52 1.73 1.51
C GLY A 81 0.94 3.09 1.90
N ILE A 82 0.16 3.72 1.01
CA ILE A 82 -0.54 4.96 1.32
C ILE A 82 -1.53 4.75 2.48
N ILE A 83 -2.37 3.72 2.41
CA ILE A 83 -3.36 3.41 3.47
C ILE A 83 -2.67 3.18 4.82
N VAL A 84 -1.59 2.41 4.83
CA VAL A 84 -0.82 2.10 6.04
C VAL A 84 -0.21 3.37 6.64
N ASN A 85 0.37 4.23 5.80
CA ASN A 85 0.94 5.50 6.27
C ASN A 85 -0.15 6.41 6.84
N THR A 86 -1.30 6.54 6.16
CA THR A 86 -2.45 7.30 6.68
C THR A 86 -2.93 6.74 8.02
N ALA A 87 -3.01 5.42 8.16
CA ALA A 87 -3.41 4.79 9.43
C ALA A 87 -2.39 5.05 10.55
N GLN A 88 -1.09 5.05 10.25
CA GLN A 88 -0.04 5.39 11.21
C GLN A 88 -0.12 6.86 11.64
N ASP A 89 -0.27 7.77 10.68
CA ASP A 89 -0.41 9.20 10.94
C ASP A 89 -1.63 9.47 11.83
N GLU A 90 -2.72 8.74 11.61
CA GLU A 90 -3.92 8.86 12.43
C GLU A 90 -3.65 8.39 13.86
N GLN A 91 -2.92 7.29 14.03
CA GLN A 91 -2.52 6.81 15.36
C GLN A 91 -1.65 7.83 16.10
N TYR A 92 -0.70 8.48 15.42
CA TYR A 92 0.12 9.53 16.02
C TYR A 92 -0.73 10.74 16.42
N TRP A 93 -1.68 11.13 15.57
CA TRP A 93 -2.58 12.23 15.89
C TRP A 93 -3.47 11.92 17.09
N ARG A 94 -3.97 10.68 17.20
CA ARG A 94 -4.74 10.22 18.37
C ARG A 94 -3.89 10.17 19.64
N GLN A 95 -2.59 9.86 19.53
CA GLN A 95 -1.68 9.90 20.67
C GLN A 95 -1.47 11.32 21.22
N LEU A 96 -1.55 12.36 20.38
CA LEU A 96 -1.54 13.76 20.84
C LEU A 96 -2.74 14.05 21.74
N GLY A 97 -3.92 13.51 21.41
CA GLY A 97 -5.15 13.68 22.20
C GLY A 97 -5.18 12.86 23.49
N HIS A 98 -4.21 11.95 23.70
CA HIS A 98 -4.13 11.14 24.91
C HIS A 98 -3.45 11.95 26.04
N PRO A 99 -3.81 11.72 27.32
CA PRO A 99 -3.13 12.36 28.47
C PRO A 99 -1.60 12.17 28.55
N LYS A 100 -1.05 11.24 27.76
CA LYS A 100 0.39 10.95 27.71
C LYS A 100 1.12 11.82 26.68
N GLY A 101 0.40 12.41 25.72
CA GLY A 101 0.94 13.14 24.59
C GLY A 101 1.80 12.28 23.64
N LEU A 102 2.15 12.85 22.50
CA LEU A 102 3.08 12.26 21.55
C LEU A 102 4.52 12.62 21.93
N ARG A 103 5.46 11.67 21.85
CA ARG A 103 6.89 11.94 22.00
C ARG A 103 7.49 12.37 20.67
N LEU A 104 8.14 13.52 20.65
CA LEU A 104 8.80 14.08 19.47
C LEU A 104 10.28 13.72 19.37
N ASP A 105 10.89 13.27 20.48
CA ASP A 105 12.32 12.92 20.54
C ASP A 105 12.61 11.46 20.14
N THR A 106 11.73 10.85 19.35
CA THR A 106 11.89 9.44 18.95
C THR A 106 12.69 9.37 17.66
N ASN A 107 13.69 8.47 17.61
CA ASN A 107 14.41 8.19 16.37
C ASN A 107 13.43 7.67 15.31
N THR A 108 13.24 8.43 14.23
CA THR A 108 12.27 8.15 13.16
C THR A 108 12.44 6.76 12.56
N VAL A 109 13.70 6.30 12.41
CA VAL A 109 14.01 4.97 11.86
C VAL A 109 13.60 3.87 12.82
N LEU A 110 13.91 4.04 14.11
CA LEU A 110 13.51 3.06 15.12
C LEU A 110 11.99 3.02 15.28
N GLN A 111 11.34 4.18 15.28
CA GLN A 111 9.88 4.29 15.40
C GLN A 111 9.18 3.66 14.20
N PHE A 112 9.73 3.84 13.00
CA PHE A 112 9.29 3.15 11.80
C PHE A 112 9.43 1.63 11.97
N ILE A 113 10.60 1.10 12.31
CA ILE A 113 10.83 -0.35 12.44
C ILE A 113 9.98 -0.98 13.56
N THR A 114 9.73 -0.25 14.65
CA THR A 114 8.99 -0.76 15.82
C THR A 114 7.47 -0.71 15.62
N SER A 115 6.98 0.09 14.67
CA SER A 115 5.55 0.19 14.41
C SER A 115 5.00 -1.12 13.86
N PRO A 116 3.94 -1.71 14.43
CA PRO A 116 3.35 -2.95 13.91
C PRO A 116 2.86 -2.81 12.46
N LEU A 117 2.56 -1.59 12.03
CA LEU A 117 2.12 -1.26 10.69
C LEU A 117 3.28 -1.18 9.68
N SER A 118 4.54 -1.04 10.11
CA SER A 118 5.69 -0.97 9.19
C SER A 118 6.05 -2.31 8.55
N VAL A 119 5.56 -3.42 9.10
CA VAL A 119 5.65 -4.75 8.49
C VAL A 119 5.05 -4.74 7.07
N PHE A 120 4.01 -3.92 6.83
CA PHE A 120 3.45 -3.76 5.48
C PHE A 120 4.39 -3.08 4.51
N THR A 121 5.33 -2.26 4.98
CA THR A 121 6.32 -1.65 4.09
C THR A 121 7.31 -2.69 3.58
N LEU A 122 7.60 -3.72 4.38
CA LEU A 122 8.42 -4.87 3.96
C LEU A 122 7.66 -5.83 3.04
N SER A 123 6.32 -5.79 3.00
CA SER A 123 5.53 -6.65 2.10
C SER A 123 5.82 -6.38 0.63
N LYS A 124 6.22 -5.15 0.26
CA LYS A 124 6.60 -4.76 -1.11
C LYS A 124 7.72 -5.61 -1.70
N PRO A 125 8.97 -5.55 -1.20
CA PRO A 125 10.06 -6.32 -1.76
C PRO A 125 9.80 -7.83 -1.68
N ILE A 126 9.16 -8.31 -0.62
CA ILE A 126 8.84 -9.73 -0.43
C ILE A 126 7.86 -10.22 -1.51
N LEU A 127 6.74 -9.52 -1.72
CA LEU A 127 5.74 -9.92 -2.72
C LEU A 127 6.27 -9.81 -4.15
N HIS A 128 7.10 -8.81 -4.47
CA HIS A 128 7.75 -8.71 -5.77
C HIS A 128 8.69 -9.88 -6.03
N TRP A 129 9.47 -10.25 -5.02
CA TRP A 129 10.36 -11.40 -5.09
C TRP A 129 9.56 -12.72 -5.23
N MET A 130 8.52 -12.92 -4.42
CA MET A 130 7.65 -14.09 -4.53
C MET A 130 6.96 -14.18 -5.88
N LEU A 131 6.48 -13.05 -6.44
CA LEU A 131 5.92 -13.01 -7.79
C LEU A 131 6.96 -13.45 -8.83
N SER A 132 8.21 -13.01 -8.68
CA SER A 132 9.31 -13.42 -9.58
C SER A 132 9.61 -14.93 -9.50
N LEU A 133 9.27 -15.61 -8.41
CA LEU A 133 9.44 -17.06 -8.27
C LEU A 133 8.28 -17.85 -8.91
N THR A 134 7.15 -17.19 -9.21
CA THR A 134 5.96 -17.88 -9.76
C THR A 134 6.08 -18.21 -11.24
N SER A 135 6.93 -17.47 -11.97
CA SER A 135 7.08 -17.61 -13.41
C SER A 135 8.54 -17.54 -13.84
N ASN A 136 8.94 -18.42 -14.74
CA ASN A 136 10.19 -18.32 -15.48
C ASN A 136 9.87 -18.12 -16.98
N ALA A 137 10.77 -17.44 -17.69
CA ALA A 137 10.65 -17.25 -19.13
C ALA A 137 11.97 -17.65 -19.78
N ASP A 138 11.96 -18.78 -20.47
CA ASP A 138 13.13 -19.27 -21.18
C ASP A 138 13.10 -18.79 -22.63
N ILE A 139 14.17 -18.12 -23.03
CA ILE A 139 14.32 -17.52 -24.36
C ILE A 139 15.31 -18.37 -25.17
N TYR A 140 14.76 -19.32 -25.93
CA TYR A 140 15.51 -20.10 -26.92
C TYR A 140 15.12 -19.65 -28.34
N SER A 141 14.86 -20.58 -29.26
CA SER A 141 14.23 -20.31 -30.56
C SER A 141 12.74 -19.95 -30.44
N THR A 142 12.13 -20.26 -29.30
CA THR A 142 10.73 -19.96 -28.95
C THR A 142 10.66 -19.35 -27.56
N LEU A 143 9.60 -18.59 -27.30
CA LEU A 143 9.30 -18.08 -25.95
C LEU A 143 8.47 -19.12 -25.20
N ILE A 144 9.04 -19.63 -24.11
CA ILE A 144 8.38 -20.59 -23.23
C ILE A 144 8.15 -19.90 -21.89
N PHE A 145 6.89 -19.79 -21.49
CA PHE A 145 6.53 -19.34 -20.14
C PHE A 145 6.27 -20.56 -19.28
N GLU A 146 6.97 -20.63 -18.17
CA GLU A 146 6.78 -21.66 -17.15
C GLU A 146 6.15 -21.02 -15.93
N TRP A 147 5.08 -21.61 -15.40
CA TRP A 147 4.50 -21.23 -14.13
C TRP A 147 4.62 -22.36 -13.13
N TYR A 148 4.94 -22.00 -11.90
CA TYR A 148 5.14 -22.97 -10.83
C TYR A 148 3.95 -22.91 -9.85
N PRO A 149 3.04 -23.91 -9.86
CA PRO A 149 1.77 -23.82 -9.14
C PRO A 149 1.92 -23.67 -7.62
N VAL A 150 2.91 -24.32 -7.01
CA VAL A 150 3.16 -24.25 -5.56
C VAL A 150 3.55 -22.81 -5.13
N GLN A 151 4.31 -22.13 -5.98
CA GLN A 151 4.82 -20.78 -5.79
C GLN A 151 3.69 -19.78 -5.99
N ILE A 152 2.80 -20.04 -6.97
CA ILE A 152 1.54 -19.29 -7.12
C ILE A 152 0.68 -19.43 -5.85
N LEU A 153 0.55 -20.64 -5.30
CA LEU A 153 -0.18 -20.84 -4.04
C LEU A 153 0.47 -20.10 -2.86
N ASN A 154 1.79 -20.18 -2.70
CA ASN A 154 2.52 -19.42 -1.69
C ASN A 154 2.31 -17.90 -1.83
N PHE A 155 2.44 -17.38 -3.05
CA PHE A 155 2.22 -15.96 -3.36
C PHE A 155 0.79 -15.53 -3.06
N THR A 156 -0.21 -16.30 -3.50
CA THR A 156 -1.62 -15.98 -3.29
C THR A 156 -2.01 -16.04 -1.82
N LEU A 157 -1.51 -17.01 -1.05
CA LEU A 157 -1.73 -17.07 0.40
C LEU A 157 -1.16 -15.85 1.12
N PHE A 158 0.07 -15.44 0.79
CA PHE A 158 0.68 -14.26 1.40
C PHE A 158 -0.07 -12.98 1.00
N LEU A 159 -0.46 -12.85 -0.27
CA LEU A 159 -1.25 -11.71 -0.76
C LEU A 159 -2.63 -11.65 -0.07
N ALA A 160 -3.29 -12.80 0.10
CA ALA A 160 -4.56 -12.89 0.81
C ALA A 160 -4.43 -12.50 2.29
N MET A 161 -3.34 -12.90 2.95
CA MET A 161 -3.04 -12.47 4.32
C MET A 161 -2.89 -10.95 4.42
N VAL A 162 -2.11 -10.33 3.52
CA VAL A 162 -1.97 -8.86 3.47
C VAL A 162 -3.33 -8.19 3.25
N ALA A 163 -4.11 -8.68 2.29
CA ALA A 163 -5.45 -8.16 1.99
C ALA A 163 -6.42 -8.31 3.18
N ALA A 164 -6.38 -9.44 3.89
CA ALA A 164 -7.21 -9.68 5.07
C ALA A 164 -6.87 -8.69 6.20
N ILE A 165 -5.59 -8.43 6.47
CA ILE A 165 -5.22 -7.47 7.51
C ILE A 165 -5.62 -6.05 7.09
N LEU A 166 -5.44 -5.67 5.83
CA LEU A 166 -5.89 -4.36 5.35
C LEU A 166 -7.40 -4.20 5.44
N THR A 167 -8.15 -5.26 5.13
CA THR A 167 -9.61 -5.27 5.28
C THR A 167 -9.99 -5.12 6.76
N MET A 168 -9.29 -5.81 7.65
CA MET A 168 -9.47 -5.62 9.10
C MET A 168 -9.16 -4.20 9.54
N LEU A 169 -8.07 -3.59 9.05
CA LEU A 169 -7.73 -2.20 9.34
C LEU A 169 -8.78 -1.22 8.81
N ALA A 170 -9.31 -1.45 7.60
CA ALA A 170 -10.36 -0.63 7.01
C ALA A 170 -11.70 -0.74 7.76
N LEU A 171 -12.00 -1.92 8.30
CA LEU A 171 -13.20 -2.15 9.11
C LEU A 171 -13.01 -1.68 10.55
N TRP A 172 -11.78 -1.62 11.04
CA TRP A 172 -11.50 -1.14 12.37
C TRP A 172 -11.74 0.36 12.40
N ARG A 173 -12.83 0.77 13.05
CA ARG A 173 -13.13 2.19 13.29
C ARG A 173 -12.47 2.64 14.59
N PRO A 174 -11.32 3.33 14.54
CA PRO A 174 -10.68 3.82 15.75
C PRO A 174 -11.58 4.86 16.44
N ARG A 175 -11.82 4.65 17.74
CA ARG A 175 -12.67 5.51 18.58
C ARG A 175 -11.88 6.71 19.09
N GLY A 176 -12.43 7.90 18.96
CA GLY A 176 -11.80 9.14 19.43
C GLY A 176 -12.08 10.32 18.50
N PHE A 177 -11.82 11.54 18.98
CA PHE A 177 -12.01 12.76 18.22
C PHE A 177 -10.81 13.02 17.32
N GLN A 178 -11.06 13.10 16.02
CA GLN A 178 -10.09 13.49 15.00
C GLN A 178 -10.55 14.83 14.42
N PRO A 179 -9.64 15.76 14.11
CA PRO A 179 -10.04 17.02 13.47
C PRO A 179 -10.66 16.73 12.11
N ALA A 180 -11.72 17.45 11.77
CA ALA A 180 -12.43 17.30 10.50
C ALA A 180 -11.54 17.61 9.28
N THR A 181 -10.43 18.32 9.48
CA THR A 181 -9.43 18.67 8.47
C THR A 181 -8.39 17.56 8.22
N TYR A 182 -8.50 16.42 8.91
CA TYR A 182 -7.57 15.32 8.74
C TYR A 182 -7.60 14.81 7.29
N GLY A 183 -6.45 14.87 6.61
CA GLY A 183 -6.29 14.55 5.19
C GLY A 183 -5.83 15.73 4.32
N HIS A 184 -6.00 16.98 4.78
CA HIS A 184 -5.48 18.16 4.09
C HIS A 184 -4.24 18.70 4.82
N ILE A 185 -3.04 18.40 4.32
CA ILE A 185 -1.76 18.68 4.99
C ILE A 185 -1.63 20.16 5.37
N GLN A 186 -2.03 21.07 4.47
CA GLN A 186 -1.97 22.51 4.74
C GLN A 186 -2.89 22.91 5.90
N SER A 187 -4.11 22.36 5.93
CA SER A 187 -5.04 22.65 7.03
C SER A 187 -4.62 22.02 8.34
N ILE A 188 -3.91 20.88 8.32
CA ILE A 188 -3.30 20.32 9.53
C ILE A 188 -2.15 21.22 10.00
N ALA A 189 -1.34 21.77 9.09
CA ALA A 189 -0.28 22.70 9.46
C ALA A 189 -0.85 23.99 10.07
N ASP A 190 -1.93 24.53 9.52
CA ASP A 190 -2.64 25.68 10.08
C ASP A 190 -3.31 25.36 11.43
N LEU A 191 -3.64 24.09 11.67
CA LEU A 191 -4.22 23.61 12.93
C LEU A 191 -3.17 23.47 14.05
N VAL A 192 -1.88 23.33 13.69
CA VAL A 192 -0.77 23.34 14.66
C VAL A 192 -0.46 24.80 15.02
N ASP A 193 -1.12 25.28 16.06
CA ASP A 193 -0.99 26.66 16.54
C ASP A 193 0.27 26.88 17.38
N GLU A 194 0.61 25.92 18.25
CA GLU A 194 1.84 25.93 19.05
C GLU A 194 2.74 24.76 18.66
N TRP A 195 3.91 25.10 18.09
CA TRP A 195 5.02 24.18 17.96
C TRP A 195 5.79 24.11 19.29
N PRO A 196 6.20 22.92 19.74
CA PRO A 196 6.99 22.78 20.95
C PRO A 196 8.32 23.52 20.78
N ALA A 197 8.71 24.26 21.82
CA ALA A 197 9.97 24.97 21.86
C ALA A 197 11.16 24.00 21.85
N GLU A 198 12.33 24.49 21.45
CA GLU A 198 13.57 23.72 21.43
C GLU A 198 13.85 23.13 22.83
N GLY A 199 13.85 21.79 22.93
CA GLY A 199 14.01 21.06 24.20
C GLY A 199 12.74 20.43 24.77
N GLN A 200 11.55 20.76 24.27
CA GLN A 200 10.30 20.08 24.65
C GLN A 200 10.14 18.77 23.88
N LYS A 201 10.04 17.66 24.62
CA LYS A 201 10.01 16.30 24.07
C LYS A 201 8.61 15.78 23.75
N ARG A 202 7.56 16.53 24.12
CA ARG A 202 6.17 16.08 24.00
C ARG A 202 5.26 17.17 23.47
N MET A 203 4.25 16.71 22.76
CA MET A 203 3.17 17.53 22.21
C MET A 203 1.83 16.91 22.60
N TYR A 204 0.86 17.76 22.88
CA TYR A 204 -0.51 17.38 23.24
C TYR A 204 -1.48 18.09 22.32
N TRP A 205 -2.66 17.50 22.12
CA TRP A 205 -3.78 18.06 21.37
C TRP A 205 -5.01 18.07 22.27
N GLY A 206 -5.72 19.20 22.34
CA GLY A 206 -6.88 19.28 23.22
C GLY A 206 -7.58 20.63 23.24
N HIS A 207 -8.52 20.76 24.17
CA HIS A 207 -9.29 21.97 24.41
C HIS A 207 -8.45 23.04 25.10
N LYS A 208 -8.31 24.21 24.47
CA LYS A 208 -7.57 25.37 24.99
C LYS A 208 -8.44 26.39 25.75
N GLY A 209 -9.76 26.28 25.63
CA GLY A 209 -10.70 27.18 26.29
C GLY A 209 -11.77 27.71 25.35
N LEU A 210 -12.58 28.63 25.88
CA LEU A 210 -13.58 29.37 25.11
C LEU A 210 -12.90 30.50 24.35
N HIS A 211 -13.32 30.72 23.11
CA HIS A 211 -12.89 31.89 22.35
C HIS A 211 -13.50 33.13 23.01
N GLU A 212 -12.66 33.96 23.62
CA GLU A 212 -13.08 35.29 24.07
C GLU A 212 -13.15 36.21 22.85
N PRO A 213 -14.31 36.83 22.55
CA PRO A 213 -14.46 37.71 21.40
C PRO A 213 -13.52 38.91 21.54
N ARG A 214 -12.78 39.22 20.47
CA ARG A 214 -11.86 40.37 20.38
C ARG A 214 -12.58 41.74 20.45
N HIS A 215 -13.92 41.76 20.55
CA HIS A 215 -14.74 42.95 20.74
C HIS A 215 -15.40 42.96 22.12
N PRO A 216 -14.92 43.78 23.08
CA PRO A 216 -15.48 43.87 24.43
C PRO A 216 -16.86 44.54 24.48
N GLU A 217 -17.34 45.13 23.38
CA GLU A 217 -18.62 45.85 23.34
C GLU A 217 -19.85 44.96 23.16
N ARG A 218 -19.71 43.70 22.70
CA ARG A 218 -20.86 42.78 22.69
C ARG A 218 -21.06 42.21 24.08
N ARG A 219 -22.19 42.60 24.68
CA ARG A 219 -22.57 42.21 26.04
C ARG A 219 -22.76 40.69 26.09
N PHE A 220 -22.32 40.05 27.17
CA PHE A 220 -22.42 38.60 27.41
C PHE A 220 -23.85 38.04 27.31
N SER A 221 -24.87 38.92 27.33
CA SER A 221 -26.29 38.60 27.20
C SER A 221 -26.77 38.34 25.77
N ASP A 222 -26.01 38.75 24.76
CA ASP A 222 -26.46 38.70 23.35
C ASP A 222 -26.10 37.38 22.67
N TRP A 223 -25.47 36.46 23.41
CA TRP A 223 -25.05 35.16 22.89
C TRP A 223 -26.23 34.19 22.84
N HIS A 224 -26.64 33.78 21.65
CA HIS A 224 -27.64 32.73 21.50
C HIS A 224 -27.06 31.35 21.86
N ALA A 225 -27.90 30.44 22.37
CA ALA A 225 -27.50 29.06 22.67
C ALA A 225 -27.01 28.37 21.38
N GLY A 226 -25.68 28.31 21.20
CA GLY A 226 -25.03 27.87 19.96
C GLY A 226 -23.81 28.70 19.56
N GLU A 227 -23.58 29.88 20.15
CA GLU A 227 -22.51 30.79 19.73
C GLU A 227 -21.20 30.68 20.53
N LYS A 228 -21.07 29.69 21.43
CA LYS A 228 -19.81 29.45 22.16
C LYS A 228 -18.86 28.61 21.32
N TRP A 229 -17.89 29.28 20.68
CA TRP A 229 -16.81 28.63 19.96
C TRP A 229 -15.68 28.28 20.94
N CYS A 230 -15.29 27.02 20.97
CA CYS A 230 -14.13 26.54 21.70
C CYS A 230 -12.92 26.52 20.76
N HIS A 231 -11.73 26.77 21.30
CA HIS A 231 -10.50 26.57 20.55
C HIS A 231 -9.92 25.19 20.88
N ALA A 232 -9.55 24.44 19.85
CA ALA A 232 -8.74 23.23 19.96
C ALA A 232 -7.40 23.50 19.29
N GLY A 233 -6.32 23.04 19.91
CA GLY A 233 -4.98 23.31 19.41
C GLY A 233 -3.97 22.34 19.98
N THR A 234 -2.73 22.50 19.54
CA THR A 234 -1.59 21.78 20.09
C THR A 234 -0.99 22.56 21.25
N SER A 235 -0.38 21.90 22.22
CA SER A 235 0.39 22.57 23.26
C SER A 235 1.49 21.65 23.79
N PRO A 236 2.62 22.18 24.27
CA PRO A 236 3.61 21.36 24.97
C PRO A 236 3.18 20.97 26.39
N ILE A 237 2.10 21.56 26.91
CA ILE A 237 1.54 21.26 28.23
C ILE A 237 0.31 20.36 28.04
N PRO A 238 0.04 19.41 28.96
CA PRO A 238 -1.16 18.58 28.90
C PRO A 238 -2.44 19.42 28.80
N LEU A 239 -3.23 19.18 27.77
CA LEU A 239 -4.53 19.82 27.55
C LEU A 239 -5.69 18.91 27.98
N LYS A 240 -6.83 19.52 28.26
CA LYS A 240 -8.08 18.77 28.47
C LYS A 240 -8.52 18.13 27.15
N PRO A 241 -9.17 16.96 27.16
CA PRO A 241 -9.67 16.34 25.94
C PRO A 241 -10.69 17.24 25.24
N VAL A 242 -10.74 17.15 23.91
CA VAL A 242 -11.73 17.83 23.08
C VAL A 242 -13.13 17.37 23.50
N ASN A 243 -14.04 18.33 23.70
CA ASN A 243 -15.43 18.06 24.04
C ASN A 243 -16.26 17.89 22.77
N GLY A 244 -16.67 16.65 22.46
CA GLY A 244 -17.47 16.37 21.26
C GLY A 244 -18.82 17.09 21.16
N ASN A 245 -19.32 17.66 22.27
CA ASN A 245 -20.57 18.42 22.30
C ASN A 245 -20.36 19.93 22.14
N ALA A 246 -19.12 20.40 22.02
CA ALA A 246 -18.79 21.81 21.81
C ALA A 246 -18.49 22.09 20.32
N LEU A 247 -18.86 23.29 19.86
CA LEU A 247 -18.48 23.77 18.54
C LEU A 247 -17.06 24.34 18.61
N TYR A 248 -16.21 23.94 17.67
CA TYR A 248 -14.84 24.43 17.52
C TYR A 248 -14.74 25.29 16.27
N ALA A 249 -14.08 26.43 16.37
CA ALA A 249 -13.68 27.30 15.26
C ALA A 249 -12.16 27.33 15.15
#